data_AF-A0A7C2HK39-F1
#
_entry.id   AF-A0A7C2HK39-F1
#
_cell.length_a   1.000
_cell.length_b   1.000
_cell.length_c   1.000
_cell.angle_alpha   90.00
_cell.angle_beta   90.00
_cell.angle_gamma   90.00
#
_symmetry.space_group_name_H-M   'P 1'
#
loop_
_entity.id
_entity.type
_entity.pdbx_description
1 polymer ?
#
loop_
_entity_poly.entity_id
_entity_poly.type
_entity_poly.pdbx_seq_one_letter_code
_entity_poly.pdbx_strand_id
1 'polypeptide(L)'
;MQQIHRGVRRLASLAAAVVVLAVAGSALPVAAQARGGTFTLPIIDNARMWPIVGGLPNILVNKVLYSTLVKYDPNNWQPVGDLAERWTLGEDKLTWTFTLRRNVTWHDGQP
;
A
#
# COMPACT_ATOMS: atom_id res chain seq x y z
N MET A 1 30.48 49.68 -25.65
CA MET A 1 29.26 49.36 -24.89
C MET A 1 28.56 48.13 -25.52
N GLN A 2 29.12 46.90 -25.43
CA GLN A 2 28.49 45.69 -26.05
C GLN A 2 29.02 44.31 -25.53
N GLN A 3 29.33 44.14 -24.24
CA GLN A 3 29.84 42.83 -23.73
C GLN A 3 29.17 42.27 -22.45
N ILE A 4 28.06 42.85 -21.96
CA ILE A 4 27.48 42.45 -20.64
C ILE A 4 26.29 41.46 -20.76
N HIS A 5 25.65 41.32 -21.93
CA HIS A 5 24.39 40.54 -22.06
C HIS A 5 24.55 39.03 -22.29
N ARG A 6 25.77 38.50 -22.47
CA ARG A 6 25.99 37.07 -22.80
C ARG A 6 26.09 36.16 -21.56
N GLY A 7 26.55 36.66 -20.42
CA GLY A 7 26.75 35.86 -19.20
C GLY A 7 25.45 35.50 -18.46
N VAL A 8 24.52 36.44 -18.37
CA VAL A 8 23.25 36.26 -17.64
C VAL A 8 22.32 35.25 -18.33
N ARG A 9 22.37 35.19 -19.68
CA ARG A 9 21.58 34.23 -20.46
C ARG A 9 21.99 32.77 -20.25
N ARG A 10 23.27 32.49 -19.97
CA ARG A 10 23.77 31.11 -19.77
C ARG A 10 23.44 30.54 -18.38
N LEU A 11 23.40 31.40 -17.36
CA LEU A 11 23.03 31.01 -15.99
C LEU A 11 21.52 30.78 -15.84
N ALA A 12 20.69 31.58 -16.51
CA ALA A 12 19.23 31.38 -16.53
C ALA A 12 18.81 30.06 -17.19
N SER A 13 19.52 29.63 -18.26
CA SER A 13 19.23 28.36 -18.96
C SER A 13 19.58 27.11 -18.14
N LEU A 14 20.60 27.18 -17.27
CA LEU A 14 20.97 26.07 -16.38
C LEU A 14 20.02 25.93 -15.19
N ALA A 15 19.57 27.05 -14.61
CA ALA A 15 18.59 27.04 -13.52
C ALA A 15 17.22 26.51 -13.99
N ALA A 16 16.78 26.89 -15.20
CA ALA A 16 15.53 26.39 -15.77
C ALA A 16 15.58 24.88 -16.07
N ALA A 17 16.71 24.36 -16.54
CA ALA A 17 16.90 22.93 -16.81
C ALA A 17 16.88 22.07 -15.53
N VAL A 18 17.44 22.59 -14.42
CA VAL A 18 17.45 21.89 -13.11
C VAL A 18 16.05 21.88 -12.48
N VAL A 19 15.26 22.95 -12.62
CA VAL A 19 13.88 23.01 -12.11
C VAL A 19 12.94 22.09 -12.92
N VAL A 20 13.12 21.97 -14.24
CA VAL A 20 12.32 21.05 -15.06
C VAL A 20 12.65 19.58 -14.75
N LEU A 21 13.91 19.24 -14.46
CA LEU A 21 14.26 17.89 -14.01
C LEU A 21 13.74 17.56 -12.60
N ALA A 22 13.70 18.55 -11.69
CA ALA A 22 13.20 18.34 -10.33
C ALA A 22 11.67 18.15 -10.27
N VAL A 23 10.92 18.80 -11.16
CA VAL A 23 9.46 18.62 -11.28
C VAL A 23 9.12 17.33 -12.03
N ALA A 24 9.93 16.90 -13.00
CA ALA A 24 9.74 15.63 -13.70
C ALA A 24 10.07 14.39 -12.84
N GLY A 25 11.03 14.50 -11.90
CA GLY A 25 11.45 13.39 -11.04
C GLY A 25 10.49 13.05 -9.89
N SER A 26 9.53 13.92 -9.56
CA SER A 26 8.55 13.71 -8.50
C SER A 26 7.21 13.17 -9.00
N ALA A 27 7.01 13.09 -10.31
CA ALA A 27 5.87 12.44 -10.95
C ALA A 27 6.27 11.03 -11.43
N LEU A 28 6.73 10.17 -10.51
CA LEU A 28 6.73 8.73 -10.79
C LEU A 28 5.28 8.33 -11.08
N PRO A 29 5.03 7.57 -12.16
CA PRO A 29 3.76 7.63 -12.84
C PRO A 29 2.71 6.90 -12.01
N VAL A 30 1.59 7.58 -11.78
CA VAL A 30 0.28 7.01 -11.39
C VAL A 30 -0.13 5.84 -12.31
N ALA A 31 0.53 5.67 -13.46
CA ALA A 31 0.38 4.54 -14.38
C ALA A 31 0.85 3.18 -13.81
N ALA A 32 1.64 3.14 -12.73
CA ALA A 32 2.03 1.89 -12.08
C ALA A 32 0.87 1.21 -11.32
N GLN A 33 -0.27 1.88 -11.15
CA GLN A 33 -1.48 1.38 -10.47
C GLN A 33 -2.64 1.16 -11.45
N ALA A 34 -2.37 0.75 -12.69
CA ALA A 34 -3.42 0.32 -13.61
C ALA A 34 -4.21 -0.85 -12.99
N ARG A 35 -5.54 -0.70 -12.86
CA ARG A 35 -6.42 -1.77 -12.39
C ARG A 35 -6.81 -2.69 -13.54
N GLY A 36 -6.83 -4.00 -13.29
CA GLY A 36 -7.26 -5.02 -14.25
C GLY A 36 -6.15 -6.01 -14.62
N GLY A 37 -6.50 -6.96 -15.50
CA GLY A 37 -5.62 -8.05 -15.91
C GLY A 37 -5.72 -9.29 -15.01
N THR A 38 -4.93 -10.31 -15.35
CA THR A 38 -4.84 -11.57 -14.60
C THR A 38 -3.50 -11.65 -13.90
N PHE A 39 -3.52 -11.78 -12.58
CA PHE A 39 -2.34 -12.06 -11.79
C PHE A 39 -2.20 -13.57 -11.59
N THR A 40 -1.12 -14.15 -12.11
CA THR A 40 -0.80 -15.57 -11.96
C THR A 40 0.31 -15.73 -10.93
N LEU A 41 0.03 -16.49 -9.87
CA LEU A 41 0.97 -16.79 -8.80
C LEU A 41 1.17 -18.31 -8.69
N PRO A 42 2.40 -18.83 -8.82
CA PRO A 42 2.65 -20.23 -8.54
C PRO A 42 2.51 -20.49 -7.05
N ILE A 43 1.78 -21.56 -6.70
CA ILE A 43 1.65 -22.05 -5.33
C ILE A 43 2.23 -23.46 -5.26
N ILE A 44 2.70 -23.83 -4.07
CA ILE A 44 3.44 -25.08 -3.84
C ILE A 44 2.56 -26.33 -3.84
N ASP A 45 1.25 -26.18 -3.63
CA ASP A 45 0.23 -27.23 -3.66
C ASP A 45 -1.18 -26.59 -3.74
N ASN A 46 -2.24 -27.39 -3.87
CA ASN A 46 -3.62 -26.95 -3.90
C ASN A 46 -4.02 -26.22 -2.61
N ALA A 47 -4.42 -24.97 -2.73
CA ALA A 47 -4.96 -24.20 -1.60
C ALA A 47 -6.37 -24.69 -1.23
N ARG A 48 -6.62 -24.85 0.07
CA ARG A 48 -7.97 -25.14 0.59
C ARG A 48 -8.78 -23.85 0.70
N MET A 49 -10.06 -23.81 0.37
CA MET A 49 -10.78 -22.52 0.46
C MET A 49 -11.14 -22.11 1.90
N TRP A 50 -11.21 -23.05 2.85
CA TRP A 50 -11.51 -22.73 4.24
C TRP A 50 -10.26 -22.29 5.00
N PRO A 51 -10.17 -21.03 5.48
CA PRO A 51 -8.93 -20.48 6.07
C PRO A 51 -8.48 -21.17 7.36
N ILE A 52 -9.36 -21.85 8.09
CA ILE A 52 -9.04 -22.48 9.39
C ILE A 52 -8.26 -23.79 9.23
N VAL A 53 -8.52 -24.55 8.15
CA VAL A 53 -7.96 -25.89 7.92
C VAL A 53 -6.83 -25.90 6.88
N GLY A 54 -6.39 -24.71 6.45
CA GLY A 54 -5.34 -24.52 5.47
C GLY A 54 -3.93 -24.77 6.00
N GLY A 55 -2.95 -24.83 5.09
CA GLY A 55 -1.53 -24.95 5.40
C GLY A 55 -0.69 -23.85 4.75
N LEU A 56 0.61 -24.08 4.59
CA LEU A 56 1.50 -23.14 3.89
C LEU A 56 0.99 -22.70 2.49
N PRO A 57 0.39 -23.57 1.64
CA PRO A 57 -0.11 -23.15 0.33
C PRO A 57 -1.22 -22.09 0.40
N ASN A 58 -1.94 -22.02 1.52
CA ASN A 58 -3.06 -21.11 1.73
C ASN A 58 -2.64 -19.68 2.08
N ILE A 59 -1.43 -19.47 2.59
CA ILE A 59 -1.04 -18.18 3.19
C ILE A 59 -1.22 -17.03 2.19
N LEU A 60 -0.79 -17.23 0.94
CA LEU A 60 -0.89 -16.19 -0.08
C LEU A 60 -2.32 -16.02 -0.60
N VAL A 61 -3.08 -17.11 -0.73
CA VAL A 61 -4.47 -17.08 -1.19
C VAL A 61 -5.39 -16.42 -0.15
N ASN A 62 -5.26 -16.80 1.12
CA ASN A 62 -6.09 -16.26 2.21
C ASN A 62 -5.89 -14.75 2.38
N LYS A 63 -4.68 -14.23 2.14
CA LYS A 63 -4.39 -12.78 2.18
C LYS A 63 -5.16 -11.97 1.14
N VAL A 64 -5.64 -12.61 0.07
CA VAL A 64 -6.45 -11.96 -0.98
C VAL A 64 -7.94 -12.13 -0.69
N LEU A 65 -8.34 -13.26 -0.11
CA LEU A 65 -9.75 -13.60 0.10
C LEU A 65 -10.34 -13.07 1.40
N TYR A 66 -9.54 -12.95 2.46
CA TYR A 66 -10.03 -12.67 3.81
C TYR A 66 -9.32 -11.47 4.42
N SER A 67 -10.11 -10.62 5.09
CA SER A 67 -9.61 -9.56 5.97
C SER A 67 -9.41 -10.09 7.39
N THR A 68 -8.48 -9.49 8.13
CA THR A 68 -8.18 -9.80 9.53
C THR A 68 -8.49 -8.60 10.42
N LEU A 69 -8.36 -8.72 11.75
CA LEU A 69 -8.51 -7.54 12.62
C LEU A 69 -7.38 -6.52 12.36
N VAL A 70 -6.15 -7.01 12.26
CA VAL A 70 -4.93 -6.24 12.00
C VAL A 70 -4.09 -6.91 10.92
N LYS A 71 -3.26 -6.13 10.24
CA LYS A 71 -2.29 -6.58 9.22
C LYS A 71 -0.97 -5.86 9.40
N TYR A 72 0.03 -6.21 8.59
CA TYR A 72 1.33 -5.52 8.60
C TYR A 72 1.36 -4.40 7.56
N ASP A 73 1.92 -3.26 7.93
CA ASP A 73 2.31 -2.22 6.98
C ASP A 73 3.42 -2.75 6.07
N PRO A 74 3.30 -2.63 4.73
CA PRO A 74 4.26 -3.21 3.80
C PRO A 74 5.63 -2.51 3.81
N ASN A 75 5.74 -1.30 4.36
CA ASN A 75 6.96 -0.50 4.36
C ASN A 75 7.77 -0.68 5.64
N ASN A 76 7.10 -0.79 6.79
CA ASN A 76 7.76 -0.79 8.09
C ASN A 76 7.41 -2.02 8.97
N TRP A 77 6.57 -2.92 8.49
CA TRP A 77 6.17 -4.16 9.16
C TRP A 77 5.49 -3.99 10.52
N GLN A 78 5.04 -2.77 10.85
CA GLN A 78 4.29 -2.55 12.08
C GLN A 78 2.85 -3.06 11.93
N PRO A 79 2.22 -3.55 13.02
CA PRO A 79 0.80 -3.86 13.01
C PRO A 79 -0.04 -2.61 12.77
N VAL A 80 -0.92 -2.67 11.77
CA VAL A 80 -1.89 -1.63 11.41
C VAL A 80 -3.29 -2.24 11.31
N GLY A 81 -4.33 -1.43 11.45
CA GLY A 81 -5.72 -1.89 11.39
C GLY A 81 -6.11 -2.39 10.00
N ASP A 82 -6.80 -3.52 9.93
CA ASP A 82 -7.47 -4.01 8.72
C ASP A 82 -8.99 -3.87 8.89
N LEU A 83 -9.67 -4.84 9.51
CA LEU A 83 -11.07 -4.69 9.94
C LEU A 83 -11.22 -3.83 11.20
N ALA A 84 -10.22 -3.81 12.09
CA ALA A 84 -10.24 -2.95 13.26
C ALA A 84 -9.88 -1.50 12.86
N GLU A 85 -10.70 -0.53 13.27
CA GLU A 85 -10.38 0.90 13.14
C GLU A 85 -9.43 1.37 14.24
N ARG A 86 -9.56 0.79 15.44
CA ARG A 86 -8.67 1.00 16.60
C ARG A 86 -8.74 -0.20 17.53
N TRP A 87 -7.76 -0.28 18.42
CA TRP A 87 -7.78 -1.25 19.51
C TRP A 87 -7.08 -0.68 20.74
N THR A 88 -7.40 -1.22 21.90
CA THR A 88 -6.82 -0.86 23.19
C THR A 88 -6.39 -2.10 23.95
N LEU A 89 -5.27 -2.00 24.66
CA LEU A 89 -4.82 -2.99 25.63
C LEU A 89 -5.27 -2.53 27.02
N GLY A 90 -5.96 -3.40 27.75
CA GLY A 90 -6.39 -3.16 29.12
C GLY A 90 -5.19 -2.97 30.06
N GLU A 91 -5.45 -2.36 31.22
CA GLU A 91 -4.41 -2.15 32.25
C GLU A 91 -3.79 -3.47 32.73
N ASP A 92 -4.59 -4.55 32.72
CA ASP A 92 -4.18 -5.91 33.04
C ASP A 92 -3.20 -6.53 32.02
N LYS A 93 -3.07 -5.93 30.84
CA LYS A 93 -2.34 -6.44 29.67
C LYS A 93 -2.80 -7.80 29.16
N LEU A 94 -3.98 -8.26 29.58
CA LEU A 94 -4.58 -9.53 29.19
C LEU A 94 -5.82 -9.32 28.32
N THR A 95 -6.44 -8.14 28.39
CA THR A 95 -7.65 -7.82 27.66
C THR A 95 -7.35 -6.93 26.46
N TRP A 96 -7.72 -7.39 25.25
CA TRP A 96 -7.68 -6.59 24.04
C TRP A 96 -9.10 -6.25 23.58
N THR A 97 -9.36 -4.96 23.32
CA THR A 97 -10.64 -4.51 22.77
C THR A 97 -10.43 -3.94 21.38
N PHE A 98 -11.12 -4.47 20.38
CA PHE A 98 -11.07 -4.01 19.00
C PHE A 98 -12.38 -3.30 18.64
N THR A 99 -12.29 -2.09 18.09
CA THR A 99 -13.44 -1.43 17.45
C THR A 99 -13.37 -1.69 15.96
N LEU A 100 -14.41 -2.29 15.38
CA LEU A 100 -14.46 -2.62 13.95
C LEU A 100 -14.88 -1.41 13.10
N ARG A 101 -14.40 -1.37 11.86
CA ARG A 101 -14.90 -0.44 10.85
C ARG A 101 -16.41 -0.68 10.64
N ARG A 102 -17.14 0.40 10.39
CA ARG A 102 -18.59 0.34 10.12
C ARG A 102 -18.85 0.00 8.66
N ASN A 103 -20.00 -0.63 8.41
CA ASN A 103 -20.52 -0.95 7.07
C ASN A 103 -19.57 -1.83 6.22
N VAL A 104 -18.81 -2.70 6.88
CA VAL A 104 -18.10 -3.78 6.18
C VAL A 104 -19.11 -4.85 5.82
N THR A 105 -18.97 -5.44 4.63
CA THR A 105 -19.83 -6.52 4.15
C THR A 105 -18.98 -7.68 3.62
N TRP A 106 -19.51 -8.88 3.73
CA TRP A 106 -19.06 -10.05 2.99
C TRP A 106 -19.29 -9.90 1.49
N HIS A 107 -18.71 -10.82 0.72
CA HIS A 107 -18.80 -10.85 -0.73
C HIS A 107 -20.23 -11.11 -1.26
N ASP A 108 -21.12 -11.63 -0.41
CA ASP A 108 -22.55 -11.80 -0.69
C ASP A 108 -23.41 -10.60 -0.27
N GLY A 109 -22.79 -9.54 0.29
CA GLY A 109 -23.43 -8.31 0.73
C GLY A 109 -23.96 -8.34 2.16
N GLN A 110 -23.83 -9.45 2.89
CA GLN A 110 -24.22 -9.51 4.31
C GLN A 110 -23.19 -8.81 5.21
N PRO A 111 -23.57 -8.30 6.40
CA PRO A 111 -22.64 -7.75 7.39
C PRO A 111 -21.66 -8.76 8.01
#